data_AF-A0ABD5YZH2-F1
#
_entry.id   AF-A0ABD5YZH2-F1
#
_cell.length_a   1.000
_cell.length_b   1.000
_cell.length_c   1.000
_cell.angle_alpha   90.00
_cell.angle_beta   90.00
_cell.angle_gamma   90.00
#
_symmetry.space_group_name_H-M   'P 1'
#
loop_
_entity.id
_entity.type
_entity.pdbx_description
1 polymer ?
#
loop_
_entity_poly.entity_id
_entity_poly.type
_entity_poly.pdbx_seq_one_letter_code
_entity_poly.pdbx_strand_id
1 'polypeptide(L)'
;MAKADTDTENINIRLTAKLLEDLDDTWQDRGFNSRSEFIRQAIRDSVHQTQLSPAALQALLESSQQARRGEFVSSDEIREEFLNE
;
A
#
# COMPACT_ATOMS: atom_id res chain seq x y z
N MET A 1 9.12 -22.27 20.66
CA MET A 1 8.55 -21.28 19.72
C MET A 1 8.95 -21.73 18.33
N ALA A 2 7.98 -22.00 17.45
CA ALA A 2 8.26 -22.50 16.11
C ALA A 2 8.99 -21.40 15.30
N LYS A 3 10.22 -21.69 14.87
CA LYS A 3 10.94 -20.87 13.91
C LYS A 3 10.19 -21.02 12.59
N ALA A 4 9.51 -19.96 12.15
CA ALA A 4 9.06 -19.88 10.77
C ALA A 4 10.34 -19.82 9.91
N ASP A 5 10.78 -20.98 9.41
CA ASP A 5 11.79 -21.03 8.35
C ASP A 5 11.15 -20.42 7.11
N THR A 6 11.27 -19.11 7.00
CA THR A 6 11.11 -18.40 5.74
C THR A 6 12.48 -18.48 5.10
N ASP A 7 12.62 -19.33 4.09
CA ASP A 7 13.86 -19.48 3.34
C ASP A 7 14.21 -18.10 2.77
N THR A 8 15.28 -17.49 3.30
CA THR A 8 15.65 -16.10 3.00
C THR A 8 17.11 -16.09 2.57
N GLU A 9 17.36 -15.60 1.35
CA GLU A 9 18.71 -15.45 0.81
C GLU A 9 19.28 -14.05 1.10
N ASN A 10 20.56 -13.98 1.44
CA ASN A 10 21.24 -12.72 1.72
C ASN A 10 21.73 -12.07 0.43
N ILE A 11 21.47 -10.78 0.29
CA ILE A 11 21.98 -9.95 -0.80
C ILE A 11 22.81 -8.78 -0.24
N ASN A 12 23.87 -8.41 -0.94
CA ASN A 12 24.69 -7.25 -0.60
C ASN A 12 24.39 -6.10 -1.57
N ILE A 13 23.99 -4.94 -1.03
CA ILE A 13 23.63 -3.75 -1.83
C ILE A 13 24.48 -2.57 -1.35
N ARG A 14 24.96 -1.75 -2.29
CA ARG A 14 25.59 -0.45 -1.99
C ARG A 14 24.59 0.68 -2.17
N LEU A 15 24.49 1.55 -1.16
CA LEU A 15 23.65 2.74 -1.17
C LEU A 15 24.55 3.99 -1.07
N THR A 16 24.05 5.12 -1.56
CA THR A 16 24.69 6.41 -1.26
C THR A 16 24.49 6.73 0.22
N ALA A 17 25.40 7.50 0.82
CA ALA A 17 25.30 7.88 2.22
C ALA A 17 23.98 8.61 2.54
N LYS A 18 23.56 9.51 1.63
CA LYS A 18 22.28 10.22 1.74
C LYS A 18 21.08 9.28 1.74
N LEU A 19 21.05 8.29 0.84
CA LEU A 19 19.93 7.34 0.80
C LEU A 19 19.90 6.44 2.05
N LEU A 20 21.06 6.13 2.63
CA LEU A 20 21.12 5.37 3.88
C LEU A 20 20.53 6.18 5.05
N GLU A 21 20.84 7.47 5.12
CA GLU A 21 20.26 8.40 6.11
C GLU A 21 18.74 8.52 5.95
N ASP A 22 18.27 8.81 4.72
CA ASP A 22 16.84 8.88 4.41
C ASP A 22 16.11 7.57 4.76
N LEU A 23 16.77 6.43 4.54
CA LEU A 23 16.25 5.11 4.88
C LEU A 23 16.13 4.94 6.39
N ASP A 24 17.19 5.26 7.13
CA ASP A 24 17.30 5.12 8.59
C ASP A 24 16.24 5.96 9.32
N ASP A 25 15.87 7.13 8.80
CA ASP A 25 14.75 7.95 9.31
C ASP A 25 13.39 7.32 8.97
N THR A 26 13.22 6.91 7.71
CA THR A 26 11.89 6.49 7.20
C THR A 26 11.38 5.19 7.80
N TRP A 27 12.24 4.18 8.01
CA TRP A 27 11.76 2.85 8.45
C TRP A 27 11.21 2.88 9.87
N GLN A 28 11.78 3.71 10.76
CA GLN A 28 11.32 3.87 12.13
C GLN A 28 10.00 4.63 12.19
N ASP A 29 9.89 5.73 11.44
CA ASP A 29 8.68 6.54 11.37
C ASP A 29 7.48 5.74 10.85
N ARG A 30 7.73 4.78 9.96
CA ARG A 30 6.70 3.87 9.43
C ARG A 30 6.44 2.64 10.31
N GLY A 31 7.13 2.52 11.45
CA GLY A 31 6.90 1.47 12.44
C GLY A 31 7.39 0.08 12.04
N PHE A 32 8.37 -0.03 11.14
CA PHE A 32 8.92 -1.32 10.76
C PHE A 32 9.80 -1.92 11.88
N ASN A 33 9.79 -3.24 12.02
CA ASN A 33 10.60 -3.95 13.03
C ASN A 33 12.11 -3.94 12.72
N SER A 34 12.48 -3.74 11.46
CA SER A 34 13.87 -3.63 11.03
C SER A 34 13.99 -2.95 9.67
N ARG A 35 15.18 -2.41 9.40
CA ARG A 35 15.56 -1.88 8.07
C ARG A 35 15.39 -2.92 6.97
N SER A 36 15.82 -4.15 7.21
CA SER A 36 15.70 -5.24 6.23
C SER A 36 14.25 -5.60 5.93
N GLU A 37 13.31 -5.43 6.86
CA GLU A 37 11.88 -5.61 6.59
C GLU A 37 11.35 -4.49 5.69
N PHE A 38 11.69 -3.24 6.00
CA PHE A 38 11.32 -2.09 5.17
C PHE A 38 11.83 -2.22 3.73
N ILE A 39 13.11 -2.58 3.57
CA ILE A 39 13.72 -2.81 2.25
C ILE A 39 13.03 -3.96 1.51
N ARG A 40 12.78 -5.10 2.19
CA ARG A 40 12.09 -6.23 1.56
C ARG A 40 10.68 -5.87 1.13
N GLN A 41 9.95 -5.08 1.92
CA GLN A 41 8.61 -4.62 1.56
C GLN A 41 8.65 -3.69 0.34
N ALA A 42 9.57 -2.71 0.31
CA ALA A 42 9.73 -1.83 -0.84
C ALA A 42 10.09 -2.59 -2.13
N ILE A 43 10.98 -3.59 -2.04
CA ILE A 43 11.31 -4.47 -3.17
C ILE A 43 10.08 -5.28 -3.59
N ARG A 44 9.35 -5.87 -2.63
CA ARG A 44 8.13 -6.66 -2.90
C ARG A 44 7.09 -5.82 -3.65
N ASP A 45 6.82 -4.61 -3.19
CA ASP A 45 5.85 -3.70 -3.81
C ASP A 45 6.24 -3.33 -5.24
N SER A 46 7.55 -3.16 -5.49
CA SER A 46 8.07 -2.87 -6.83
C SER A 46 7.97 -4.07 -7.78
N VAL A 47 8.23 -5.29 -7.29
CA VAL A 47 8.24 -6.51 -8.10
C VAL A 47 6.83 -7.01 -8.38
N HIS A 48 5.96 -6.99 -7.37
CA HIS A 48 4.60 -7.53 -7.46
C HIS A 48 3.55 -6.51 -7.88
N GLN A 49 3.97 -5.29 -8.29
CA GLN A 49 3.08 -4.20 -8.69
C GLN A 49 1.87 -4.07 -7.75
N THR A 50 2.12 -3.99 -6.45
CA THR A 50 1.05 -3.86 -5.44
C THR A 50 0.43 -2.45 -5.46
N GLN A 51 0.68 -1.70 -6.52
CA GLN A 51 0.09 -0.40 -6.79
C GLN A 51 -1.25 -0.61 -7.48
N LEU A 52 -2.21 0.24 -7.14
CA LEU A 52 -3.48 0.32 -7.84
C LEU A 52 -3.22 0.59 -9.32
N SER A 53 -4.01 -0.04 -10.19
CA SER A 53 -3.97 0.29 -11.62
C SER A 53 -4.31 1.78 -11.82
N PRO A 54 -3.85 2.42 -12.91
CA PRO A 54 -4.21 3.80 -13.21
C PRO A 54 -5.73 4.05 -13.15
N ALA A 55 -6.52 3.09 -13.63
CA ALA A 55 -7.98 3.13 -13.58
C ALA A 55 -8.52 3.10 -12.14
N ALA A 56 -7.94 2.25 -11.27
CA ALA A 56 -8.32 2.20 -9.86
C ALA A 56 -7.94 3.48 -9.11
N LEU A 57 -6.77 4.09 -9.41
CA LEU A 57 -6.43 5.41 -8.87
C LEU A 57 -7.44 6.48 -9.29
N GLN A 58 -7.81 6.49 -10.57
CA GLN A 58 -8.77 7.44 -11.11
C GLN A 58 -10.14 7.28 -10.43
N ALA A 59 -10.61 6.05 -10.26
CA ALA A 59 -11.86 5.77 -9.56
C ALA A 59 -11.85 6.29 -8.11
N LEU A 60 -10.75 6.10 -7.37
CA LEU A 60 -10.62 6.64 -6.02
C LEU A 60 -10.62 8.18 -5.98
N LEU A 61 -9.96 8.83 -6.96
CA LEU A 61 -9.97 10.27 -7.09
C LEU A 61 -11.38 10.80 -7.39
N GLU A 62 -12.08 10.19 -8.33
CA GLU A 62 -13.46 10.54 -8.68
C GLU A 62 -14.38 10.39 -7.47
N SER A 63 -14.32 9.26 -6.77
CA SER A 63 -15.07 9.00 -5.54
C SER A 63 -14.78 10.04 -4.45
N SER A 64 -13.51 10.41 -4.26
CA SER A 64 -13.12 11.45 -3.31
C SER A 64 -13.75 12.81 -3.63
N GLN A 65 -13.84 13.17 -4.92
CA GLN A 65 -14.46 14.41 -5.35
C GLN A 65 -15.98 14.38 -5.24
N GLN A 66 -16.62 13.26 -5.57
CA GLN A 66 -18.06 13.04 -5.36
C GLN A 66 -18.42 13.22 -3.88
N ALA A 67 -17.63 12.62 -2.99
CA ALA A 67 -17.83 12.75 -1.55
C ALA A 67 -17.75 14.22 -1.07
N ARG A 68 -16.81 15.00 -1.61
CA ARG A 68 -16.69 16.45 -1.31
C ARG A 68 -17.86 17.27 -1.83
N ARG A 69 -18.48 16.85 -2.94
CA ARG A 69 -19.67 17.49 -3.51
C ARG A 69 -20.98 17.01 -2.86
N GLY A 70 -20.92 16.03 -1.95
CA GLY A 70 -22.10 15.43 -1.35
C GLY A 70 -22.87 14.50 -2.29
N GLU A 71 -22.24 14.06 -3.38
CA GLU A 71 -22.80 13.10 -4.32
C GLU A 71 -22.67 11.69 -3.73
N PHE A 72 -23.67 11.31 -2.94
CA PHE A 72 -23.81 9.97 -2.38
C PHE A 72 -25.18 9.42 -2.78
N VAL A 73 -25.25 8.10 -2.96
CA VAL A 73 -26.52 7.39 -3.15
C VAL A 73 -26.90 6.77 -1.81
N SER A 74 -28.18 6.86 -1.44
CA SER A 74 -28.61 6.27 -0.17
C SER A 74 -28.66 4.74 -0.29
N SER A 75 -28.43 4.07 0.84
CA SER A 75 -28.47 2.60 0.84
C SER A 75 -29.87 2.04 0.57
N ASP A 76 -30.93 2.80 0.87
CA ASP A 76 -32.31 2.37 0.67
C ASP A 76 -32.71 2.52 -0.81
N GLU A 77 -32.29 3.61 -1.46
CA GLU A 77 -32.46 3.84 -2.90
C GLU A 77 -31.79 2.73 -3.74
N ILE A 78 -30.56 2.33 -3.40
CA ILE A 78 -29.88 1.22 -4.10
C ILE A 78 -30.63 -0.11 -3.91
N ARG A 79 -31.21 -0.35 -2.73
CA ARG A 79 -31.96 -1.59 -2.48
C ARG A 79 -33.25 -1.65 -3.29
N GLU A 80 -33.96 -0.54 -3.37
CA GLU A 80 -35.19 -0.45 -4.16
C GLU A 80 -34.93 -0.57 -5.66
N GLU A 81 -33.84 0.03 -6.15
CA GLU A 81 -33.52 0.05 -7.58
C GLU A 81 -32.89 -1.26 -8.10
N PHE A 82 -32.05 -1.94 -7.31
CA PHE A 82 -31.22 -3.05 -7.81
C PHE A 82 -31.36 -4.38 -7.07
N LEU A 83 -32.03 -4.43 -5.91
CA LEU A 83 -32.08 -5.65 -5.06
C LEU A 83 -33.49 -6.20 -4.82
N ASN A 84 -34.53 -5.55 -5.34
CA ASN A 84 -35.93 -5.96 -5.19
C ASN A 84 -36.58 -6.53 -6.47
N GLU A 85 -35.78 -7.04 -7.44
CA GLU A 85 -36.28 -7.97 -8.48
C GLU A 85 -36.48 -9.39 -7.91
#